data_AF-A0A932NH57-F1
#
_entry.id   AF-A0A932NH57-F1
#
_cell.length_a   1.000
_cell.length_b   1.000
_cell.length_c   1.000
_cell.angle_alpha   90.00
_cell.angle_beta   90.00
_cell.angle_gamma   90.00
#
_symmetry.space_group_name_H-M   'P 1'
#
loop_
_entity.id
_entity.type
_entity.pdbx_description
1 polymer ?
#
loop_
_entity_poly.entity_id
_entity_poly.type
_entity_poly.pdbx_seq_one_letter_code
_entity_poly.pdbx_strand_id
1 'polypeptide(L)'
;MSVKLQPQATHLIEVQLKPEFNDAEGAAAMALLREQGLSSLKDVRVGRLYEIKGALSANQAHQAGRDLLSDAVTQEFRLVSPAPAPMNGMSAWRVEVWLKPNVSDPVGETVVGAVAESGLPRPASARCAIIYRLSVRAVKQQIEKAMGKSLANPLIHRVVVTEAHP
;
A
#
# COMPACT_ATOMS: atom_id res chain seq x y z
N MET A 1 -29.13 25.91 -10.68
CA MET A 1 -27.80 25.51 -11.18
C MET A 1 -27.60 24.05 -10.85
N SER A 2 -27.70 23.16 -11.84
CA SER A 2 -27.56 21.72 -11.65
C SER A 2 -26.10 21.40 -11.39
N VAL A 3 -25.76 21.05 -10.14
CA VAL A 3 -24.44 20.51 -9.78
C VAL A 3 -24.32 19.17 -10.50
N LYS A 4 -23.59 19.14 -11.62
CA LYS A 4 -23.17 17.89 -12.25
C LYS A 4 -22.26 17.18 -11.24
N LEU A 5 -22.79 16.15 -10.58
CA LEU A 5 -21.99 15.21 -9.79
C LEU A 5 -20.96 14.59 -10.73
N GLN A 6 -19.72 15.07 -10.67
CA GLN A 6 -18.62 14.39 -11.33
C GLN A 6 -18.47 13.00 -10.68
N PRO A 7 -18.33 11.93 -11.47
CA PRO A 7 -18.15 10.60 -10.92
C PRO A 7 -16.87 10.58 -10.07
N GLN A 8 -17.02 10.27 -8.79
CA GLN A 8 -15.88 10.06 -7.90
C GLN A 8 -15.34 8.66 -8.12
N ALA A 9 -14.17 8.56 -8.73
CA ALA A 9 -13.44 7.31 -8.87
C ALA A 9 -12.50 7.11 -7.68
N THR A 10 -12.26 5.86 -7.32
CA THR A 10 -11.20 5.48 -6.38
C THR A 10 -10.06 4.86 -7.19
N HIS A 11 -8.87 5.43 -7.08
CA HIS A 11 -7.67 4.91 -7.71
C HIS A 11 -6.72 4.40 -6.62
N LEU A 12 -6.21 3.20 -6.80
CA LEU A 12 -5.18 2.62 -5.93
C LEU A 12 -3.84 2.69 -6.66
N ILE A 13 -2.89 3.42 -6.09
CA ILE A 13 -1.55 3.56 -6.63
C ILE A 13 -0.59 2.91 -5.65
N GLU A 14 0.08 1.85 -6.11
CA GLU A 14 1.09 1.19 -5.32
C GLU A 14 2.48 1.60 -5.78
N VAL A 15 3.35 1.92 -4.82
CA VAL A 15 4.74 2.33 -5.04
C VAL A 15 5.65 1.40 -4.26
N GLN A 16 6.70 0.89 -4.91
CA GLN A 16 7.68 0.01 -4.30
C GLN A 16 9.09 0.32 -4.81
N LEU A 17 10.12 -0.04 -4.03
CA LEU A 17 11.50 -0.02 -4.52
C LEU A 17 11.65 -1.05 -5.65
N LYS A 18 12.37 -0.67 -6.72
CA LYS A 18 12.68 -1.61 -7.80
C LYS A 18 13.51 -2.78 -7.26
N PRO A 19 13.42 -3.98 -7.87
CA PRO A 19 14.06 -5.20 -7.34
C PRO A 19 15.57 -5.10 -7.14
N GLU A 20 16.26 -4.29 -7.95
CA GLU A 20 17.71 -4.09 -7.89
C GLU A 20 18.18 -3.26 -6.68
N PHE A 21 17.27 -2.55 -6.01
CA PHE A 21 17.60 -1.77 -4.81
C PHE A 21 17.36 -2.58 -3.54
N ASN A 22 18.29 -2.40 -2.58
CA ASN A 22 18.19 -3.00 -1.26
C ASN A 22 17.07 -2.36 -0.45
N ASP A 23 16.16 -3.18 0.08
CA ASP A 23 15.04 -2.75 0.90
C ASP A 23 15.38 -2.89 2.38
N ALA A 24 15.94 -1.82 2.96
CA ALA A 24 16.31 -1.79 4.37
C ALA A 24 15.09 -1.93 5.31
N GLU A 25 13.94 -1.39 4.90
CA GLU A 25 12.70 -1.48 5.67
C GLU A 25 12.16 -2.92 5.63
N GLY A 26 12.24 -3.57 4.47
CA GLY A 26 11.97 -4.99 4.30
C GLY A 26 12.87 -5.87 5.16
N ALA A 27 14.17 -5.60 5.19
CA ALA A 27 15.12 -6.34 6.03
C ALA A 27 14.80 -6.19 7.53
N ALA A 28 14.48 -4.97 7.98
CA ALA A 28 14.08 -4.72 9.36
C ALA A 28 12.76 -5.42 9.73
N ALA A 29 11.76 -5.34 8.83
CA ALA A 29 10.49 -6.03 9.00
C ALA A 29 10.66 -7.55 9.04
N MET A 30 11.54 -8.11 8.21
CA MET A 30 11.86 -9.53 8.22
C MET A 30 12.45 -9.98 9.55
N ALA A 31 13.36 -9.20 10.14
CA ALA A 31 13.95 -9.52 11.45
C ALA A 31 12.87 -9.58 12.54
N LEU A 32 12.03 -8.54 12.63
CA LEU A 32 10.94 -8.47 13.59
C LEU A 32 9.94 -9.63 13.42
N LEU A 33 9.55 -9.96 12.19
CA LEU A 33 8.59 -11.03 11.92
C LEU A 33 9.15 -12.42 12.25
N ARG A 34 10.45 -12.65 12.04
CA ARG A 34 11.11 -13.90 12.45
C ARG A 34 11.10 -14.07 13.96
N GLU A 35 11.35 -13.00 14.72
CA GLU A 35 11.25 -13.01 16.18
C GLU A 35 9.83 -13.33 16.66
N GLN A 36 8.81 -12.95 15.88
CA GLN A 36 7.41 -13.29 16.17
C GLN A 36 6.98 -14.70 15.73
N GLY A 37 7.92 -15.53 15.28
CA GLY A 37 7.68 -16.95 14.97
C GLY A 37 7.49 -17.27 13.49
N LEU A 38 7.67 -16.32 12.57
CA LEU A 38 7.70 -16.58 11.13
C LEU A 38 9.10 -16.99 10.66
N SER A 39 9.62 -18.09 11.20
CA SER A 39 10.99 -18.56 10.91
C SER A 39 11.22 -18.98 9.45
N SER A 40 10.16 -19.37 8.74
CA SER A 40 10.20 -19.76 7.32
C SER A 40 10.18 -18.56 6.35
N LEU A 41 10.23 -17.33 6.87
CA LEU A 41 10.22 -16.09 6.08
C LEU A 41 11.52 -15.96 5.30
N LYS A 42 11.42 -15.99 3.97
CA LYS A 42 12.54 -15.93 3.02
C LYS A 42 12.85 -14.51 2.56
N ASP A 43 11.82 -13.70 2.35
CA ASP A 43 11.93 -12.36 1.82
C ASP A 43 10.78 -11.48 2.29
N VAL A 44 11.05 -10.19 2.45
CA VAL A 44 10.08 -9.14 2.76
C VAL A 44 10.38 -7.92 1.90
N ARG A 45 9.40 -7.48 1.12
CA ARG A 45 9.46 -6.21 0.38
C ARG A 45 8.39 -5.26 0.88
N VAL A 46 8.79 -4.02 1.13
CA VAL A 46 7.93 -2.96 1.66
C VAL A 46 7.61 -1.94 0.57
N GLY A 47 6.34 -1.57 0.51
CA GLY A 47 5.81 -0.58 -0.41
C GLY A 47 4.79 0.31 0.25
N ARG A 48 4.30 1.29 -0.50
CA ARG A 48 3.24 2.19 -0.08
C ARG A 48 2.05 2.01 -1.01
N LEU A 49 0.85 2.09 -0.47
CA LEU A 49 -0.39 2.04 -1.22
C LEU A 49 -1.18 3.31 -0.95
N TYR A 50 -1.43 4.08 -2.00
CA TYR A 50 -2.22 5.30 -1.96
C TYR A 50 -3.60 5.03 -2.52
N GLU A 51 -4.63 5.17 -1.68
CA GLU A 51 -6.02 5.23 -2.11
C GLU A 51 -6.39 6.69 -2.35
N ILE A 52 -6.61 7.07 -3.61
CA ILE A 52 -6.97 8.43 -4.01
C ILE A 52 -8.42 8.42 -4.49
N LYS A 53 -9.28 9.18 -3.81
CA LYS A 53 -10.70 9.33 -4.14
C LYS A 53 -10.97 10.72 -4.68
N GLY A 54 -11.58 10.82 -5.85
CA GLY A 54 -11.95 12.12 -6.41
C GLY A 54 -12.27 12.07 -7.89
N ALA A 55 -12.32 13.25 -8.52
CA ALA A 55 -12.61 13.43 -9.93
C ALA A 55 -11.36 13.27 -10.82
N LEU A 56 -10.46 12.36 -10.46
CA LEU A 56 -9.31 12.02 -11.29
C LEU A 56 -9.72 10.93 -12.29
N SER A 57 -9.29 11.08 -13.54
CA SER A 57 -9.29 9.98 -14.51
C SER A 57 -8.16 8.99 -14.23
N ALA A 58 -8.23 7.79 -14.81
CA ALA A 58 -7.15 6.80 -14.69
C ALA A 58 -5.80 7.33 -15.22
N ASN A 59 -5.81 8.11 -16.30
CA ASN A 59 -4.59 8.74 -16.83
C ASN A 59 -4.00 9.77 -15.87
N GLN A 60 -4.83 10.56 -15.20
CA GLN A 60 -4.38 11.53 -14.19
C GLN A 60 -3.88 10.83 -12.92
N ALA A 61 -4.51 9.72 -12.51
CA ALA A 61 -4.00 8.90 -11.42
C ALA A 61 -2.65 8.26 -11.77
N HIS A 62 -2.49 7.78 -13.00
CA HIS A 62 -1.21 7.31 -13.51
C HIS A 62 -0.14 8.41 -13.49
N GLN A 63 -0.51 9.62 -13.92
CA GLN A 63 0.38 10.77 -13.88
C GLN A 63 0.80 11.12 -12.45
N ALA A 64 -0.13 11.15 -11.50
CA ALA A 64 0.18 11.34 -10.08
C ALA A 64 1.14 10.25 -9.55
N GLY A 65 0.92 8.99 -9.95
CA GLY A 65 1.82 7.89 -9.61
C GLY A 65 3.26 8.13 -10.08
N ARG A 66 3.41 8.51 -11.36
CA ARG A 66 4.71 8.72 -12.02
C ARG A 66 5.44 9.97 -11.57
N ASP A 67 4.73 11.09 -11.52
CA ASP A 67 5.34 12.41 -11.42
C ASP A 67 5.42 12.93 -9.97
N LEU A 68 4.62 12.34 -9.06
CA LEU A 68 4.51 12.80 -7.67
C LEU A 68 4.79 11.72 -6.64
N LEU A 69 4.23 10.53 -6.79
CA LEU A 69 4.22 9.51 -5.73
C LEU A 69 5.41 8.54 -5.79
N SER A 70 6.13 8.49 -6.91
CA SER A 70 7.27 7.61 -7.08
C SER A 70 8.50 8.37 -7.53
N ASP A 71 9.66 7.95 -7.02
CA ASP A 71 10.95 8.34 -7.54
C ASP A 71 11.34 7.43 -8.73
N ALA A 72 11.42 7.98 -9.93
CA ALA A 72 11.64 7.18 -11.14
C ALA A 72 13.01 6.46 -11.19
N VAL A 73 13.97 6.86 -10.35
CA VAL A 73 15.30 6.24 -10.29
C VAL A 73 15.24 4.95 -9.49
N THR A 74 14.71 5.02 -8.26
CA THR A 74 14.78 3.94 -7.27
C THR A 74 13.49 3.16 -7.08
N GLN A 75 12.36 3.74 -7.51
CA GLN A 75 11.04 3.19 -7.29
C GLN A 75 10.32 2.93 -8.61
N GLU A 76 9.32 2.06 -8.52
CA GLU A 76 8.33 1.83 -9.55
C GLU A 76 6.93 1.94 -8.94
N PHE A 77 5.95 2.28 -9.77
CA PHE A 77 4.56 2.35 -9.36
C PHE A 77 3.66 1.57 -10.31
N ARG A 78 2.49 1.17 -9.80
CA ARG A 78 1.43 0.56 -10.59
C ARG A 78 0.05 1.02 -10.11
N LEU A 79 -0.88 1.14 -11.04
CA LEU A 79 -2.30 1.24 -10.72
C LEU A 79 -2.83 -0.15 -10.37
N VAL A 80 -3.38 -0.28 -9.17
CA VAL A 80 -3.92 -1.55 -8.67
C VAL A 80 -5.42 -1.58 -8.92
N SER A 81 -5.89 -2.61 -9.61
CA SER A 81 -7.31 -2.89 -9.66
C SER A 81 -7.75 -3.53 -8.34
N PRO A 82 -8.90 -3.13 -7.76
CA PRO A 82 -9.41 -3.73 -6.53
C PRO A 82 -9.84 -5.20 -6.67
N ALA A 83 -9.77 -5.77 -7.87
CA ALA A 83 -10.08 -7.16 -8.11
C ALA A 83 -9.00 -8.06 -7.47
N PRO A 84 -9.38 -9.02 -6.61
CA PRO A 84 -8.44 -10.04 -6.17
C PRO A 84 -8.06 -10.85 -7.41
N ALA A 85 -6.76 -10.89 -7.74
CA ALA A 85 -6.26 -11.96 -8.58
C ALA A 85 -6.14 -13.19 -7.65
N PRO A 86 -7.02 -14.20 -7.76
CA PRO A 86 -6.88 -15.41 -6.95
C PRO A 86 -5.66 -16.17 -7.44
N MET A 87 -4.66 -16.44 -6.61
CA MET A 87 -3.57 -17.34 -7.00
C MET A 87 -3.01 -18.24 -5.90
N ASN A 88 -2.79 -19.48 -6.34
CA ASN A 88 -2.42 -20.69 -5.61
C ASN A 88 -0.96 -20.68 -5.14
N GLY A 89 -0.62 -19.77 -4.23
CA GLY A 89 0.72 -19.69 -3.65
C GLY A 89 0.67 -19.76 -2.13
N MET A 90 0.81 -20.96 -1.53
CA MET A 90 0.90 -21.18 -0.07
C MET A 90 2.11 -20.49 0.62
N SER A 91 2.82 -19.62 -0.09
CA SER A 91 4.05 -18.99 0.37
C SER A 91 4.21 -17.51 0.00
N ALA A 92 3.29 -16.89 -0.72
CA ALA A 92 3.37 -15.48 -1.10
C ALA A 92 2.17 -14.73 -0.52
N TRP A 93 2.45 -13.74 0.33
CA TRP A 93 1.43 -13.00 1.07
C TRP A 93 1.59 -11.51 0.85
N ARG A 94 0.46 -10.82 0.71
CA ARG A 94 0.37 -9.36 0.76
C ARG A 94 -0.31 -8.97 2.05
N VAL A 95 0.34 -8.09 2.80
CA VAL A 95 -0.21 -7.50 4.02
C VAL A 95 -0.31 -6.00 3.83
N GLU A 96 -1.51 -5.46 3.98
CA GLU A 96 -1.76 -4.02 3.95
C GLU A 96 -2.01 -3.53 5.37
N VAL A 97 -1.26 -2.51 5.79
CA VAL A 97 -1.41 -1.87 7.09
C VAL A 97 -1.93 -0.46 6.86
N TRP A 98 -3.21 -0.27 7.17
CA TRP A 98 -3.94 0.98 7.02
C TRP A 98 -4.11 1.66 8.37
N LEU A 99 -4.05 2.99 8.42
CA LEU A 99 -4.64 3.72 9.55
C LEU A 99 -6.15 3.46 9.59
N LYS A 100 -6.73 3.36 10.78
CA LYS A 100 -8.19 3.22 10.94
C LYS A 100 -8.91 4.47 10.44
N PRO A 101 -10.20 4.37 10.04
CA PRO A 101 -10.93 5.51 9.47
C PRO A 101 -10.96 6.75 10.38
N ASN A 102 -11.01 6.55 11.69
CA ASN A 102 -11.06 7.58 12.72
C ASN A 102 -9.67 8.13 13.13
N VAL A 103 -8.60 7.68 12.49
CA VAL A 103 -7.24 8.15 12.74
C VAL A 103 -6.82 9.05 11.58
N SER A 104 -6.29 10.23 11.91
CA SER A 104 -5.77 11.18 10.93
C SER A 104 -4.61 10.57 10.15
N ASP A 105 -4.60 10.82 8.84
CA ASP A 105 -3.60 10.31 7.91
C ASP A 105 -2.85 11.50 7.29
N PRO A 106 -1.79 12.01 7.94
CA PRO A 106 -1.08 13.20 7.47
C PRO A 106 -0.41 12.98 6.11
N VAL A 107 -0.05 11.73 5.77
CA VAL A 107 0.51 11.39 4.45
C VAL A 107 -0.58 11.52 3.39
N GLY A 108 -1.77 10.96 3.65
CA GLY A 108 -2.93 11.13 2.79
C GLY A 108 -3.29 12.61 2.57
N GLU A 109 -3.32 13.41 3.65
CA GLU A 109 -3.57 14.86 3.56
C GLU A 109 -2.53 15.59 2.70
N THR A 110 -1.25 15.25 2.86
CA THR A 110 -0.16 15.80 2.06
C THR A 110 -0.32 15.43 0.58
N VAL A 111 -0.71 14.19 0.28
CA VAL A 111 -0.97 13.74 -1.10
C VAL A 111 -2.10 14.54 -1.74
N VAL A 112 -3.18 14.86 -1.02
CA VAL A 112 -4.26 15.70 -1.55
C VAL A 112 -3.74 17.08 -1.96
N GLY A 113 -2.92 17.70 -1.10
CA GLY A 113 -2.29 18.99 -1.40
C GLY A 113 -1.38 18.92 -2.62
N ALA A 114 -0.46 17.97 -2.62
CA ALA A 114 0.54 17.84 -3.68
C ALA A 114 -0.06 17.47 -5.06
N VAL A 115 -1.14 16.69 -5.10
CA VAL A 115 -1.86 16.42 -6.36
C VAL A 115 -2.51 17.70 -6.89
N ALA A 116 -3.08 18.55 -6.03
CA ALA A 116 -3.65 19.82 -6.48
C ALA A 116 -2.58 20.80 -6.96
N GLU A 117 -1.43 20.84 -6.28
CA GLU A 117 -0.29 21.71 -6.62
C GLU A 117 0.41 21.29 -7.93
N SER A 118 0.34 20.01 -8.31
CA SER A 118 0.88 19.52 -9.60
C SER A 118 -0.01 19.84 -10.82
N GLY A 119 -1.12 20.56 -10.62
CA GLY A 119 -2.04 20.95 -11.69
C GLY A 119 -3.09 19.89 -12.04
N LEU A 120 -3.21 18.82 -11.25
CA LEU A 120 -4.26 17.82 -11.39
C LEU A 120 -5.52 18.20 -10.59
N PRO A 121 -6.70 17.64 -10.92
CA PRO A 121 -7.91 17.86 -10.12
C PRO A 121 -7.67 17.47 -8.66
N ARG A 122 -8.03 18.37 -7.72
CA ARG A 122 -7.87 18.11 -6.29
C ARG A 122 -8.68 16.85 -5.90
N PRO A 123 -8.05 15.83 -5.32
CA PRO A 123 -8.77 14.68 -4.78
C PRO A 123 -9.72 15.11 -3.66
N ALA A 124 -10.84 14.40 -3.51
CA ALA A 124 -11.73 14.56 -2.37
C ALA A 124 -11.08 14.02 -1.07
N SER A 125 -10.32 12.94 -1.18
CA SER A 125 -9.49 12.42 -0.09
C SER A 125 -8.36 11.54 -0.64
N ALA A 126 -7.31 11.37 0.15
CA ALA A 126 -6.32 10.33 -0.07
C ALA A 126 -5.99 9.63 1.25
N ARG A 127 -5.63 8.35 1.17
CA ARG A 127 -5.22 7.51 2.29
C ARG A 127 -3.95 6.77 1.92
N CYS A 128 -3.06 6.57 2.89
CA CYS A 128 -1.82 5.84 2.73
C CYS A 128 -1.84 4.55 3.57
N ALA A 129 -1.39 3.46 2.97
CA ALA A 129 -1.10 2.20 3.63
C ALA A 129 0.36 1.81 3.41
N ILE A 130 0.90 1.03 4.34
CA ILE A 130 2.15 0.29 4.13
C ILE A 130 1.79 -1.10 3.61
N ILE A 131 2.48 -1.54 2.56
CA ILE A 131 2.35 -2.88 2.01
C ILE A 131 3.58 -3.69 2.37
N TYR A 132 3.38 -4.88 2.92
CA TYR A 132 4.42 -5.89 3.08
C TYR A 132 4.12 -7.06 2.15
N ARG A 133 5.04 -7.38 1.26
CA ARG A 133 5.04 -8.63 0.50
C ARG A 133 5.93 -9.62 1.21
N LEU A 134 5.37 -10.75 1.64
CA LEU A 134 6.07 -11.76 2.42
C LEU A 134 6.19 -13.05 1.61
N SER A 135 7.41 -13.57 1.50
CA SER A 135 7.66 -14.92 1.01
C SER A 135 7.81 -15.86 2.21
N VAL A 136 6.72 -16.44 2.71
CA VAL A 136 6.70 -17.25 3.95
C VAL A 136 5.73 -18.41 3.86
N ARG A 137 6.16 -19.59 4.30
CA ARG A 137 5.27 -20.74 4.49
C ARG A 137 4.58 -20.63 5.85
N ALA A 138 3.42 -19.98 5.88
CA ALA A 138 2.59 -19.78 7.06
C ALA A 138 1.12 -19.66 6.65
N VAL A 139 0.21 -19.80 7.60
CA VAL A 139 -1.22 -19.51 7.38
C VAL A 139 -1.55 -18.06 7.71
N LYS A 140 -2.61 -17.51 7.10
CA LYS A 140 -3.08 -16.14 7.32
C LYS A 140 -3.12 -15.72 8.80
N GLN A 141 -3.66 -16.55 9.68
CA GLN A 141 -3.77 -16.26 11.11
C GLN A 141 -2.41 -16.08 11.79
N GLN A 142 -1.38 -16.83 11.38
CA GLN A 142 -0.01 -16.68 11.92
C GLN A 142 0.59 -15.34 11.50
N ILE A 143 0.35 -14.93 10.26
CA ILE A 143 0.82 -13.65 9.71
C ILE A 143 0.12 -12.49 10.42
N GLU A 144 -1.22 -12.52 10.53
CA GLU A 144 -1.98 -11.49 11.25
C GLU A 144 -1.49 -11.31 12.70
N LYS A 145 -1.23 -12.43 13.39
CA LYS A 145 -0.69 -12.42 14.75
C LYS A 145 0.71 -11.81 14.81
N ALA A 146 1.61 -12.17 13.89
CA ALA A 146 2.97 -11.64 13.86
C ALA A 146 2.97 -10.12 13.56
N MET A 147 2.17 -9.69 12.59
CA MET A 147 1.99 -8.29 12.23
C MET A 147 1.47 -7.46 13.40
N GLY A 148 0.41 -7.91 14.08
CA GLY A 148 -0.19 -7.20 15.21
C GLY A 148 0.71 -7.11 16.46
N LYS A 149 1.79 -7.89 16.52
CA LYS A 149 2.77 -7.81 17.62
C LYS A 149 3.95 -6.89 17.35
N SER A 150 4.30 -6.66 16.07
CA SER A 150 5.58 -6.05 15.71
C SER A 150 5.48 -4.90 14.71
N LEU A 151 4.59 -4.98 13.73
CA LEU A 151 4.53 -4.05 12.59
C LEU A 151 3.22 -3.26 12.52
N ALA A 152 2.23 -3.61 13.34
CA ALA A 152 0.96 -2.91 13.41
C ALA A 152 0.49 -2.74 14.84
N ASN A 153 0.10 -1.51 15.19
CA ASN A 153 -0.57 -1.24 16.46
C ASN A 153 -2.09 -1.42 16.28
N PRO A 154 -2.73 -2.41 16.92
CA PRO A 154 -4.15 -2.71 16.74
C PRO A 154 -5.08 -1.58 17.22
N LEU A 155 -4.60 -0.61 18.00
CA LEU A 155 -5.40 0.55 18.40
C LEU A 155 -5.65 1.50 17.23
N ILE A 156 -4.65 1.71 16.38
CA ILE A 156 -4.69 2.72 15.31
C ILE A 156 -4.64 2.12 13.90
N HIS A 157 -4.18 0.88 13.74
CA HIS A 157 -4.05 0.21 12.45
C HIS A 157 -5.14 -0.84 12.23
N ARG A 158 -5.52 -0.99 10.97
CA ARG A 158 -6.27 -2.11 10.41
C ARG A 158 -5.33 -2.88 9.49
N VAL A 159 -5.25 -4.17 9.68
CA VAL A 159 -4.41 -5.07 8.86
C VAL A 159 -5.30 -5.87 7.92
N VAL A 160 -4.92 -5.96 6.65
CA VAL A 160 -5.58 -6.79 5.63
C VAL A 160 -4.54 -7.76 5.08
N VAL A 161 -4.78 -9.07 5.24
CA VAL A 161 -3.90 -10.12 4.73
C VAL A 161 -4.58 -10.86 3.59
N THR A 162 -3.91 -10.89 2.44
CA THR A 162 -4.33 -11.57 1.21
C THR A 162 -3.19 -12.41 0.63
N GLU A 163 -3.54 -13.47 -0.11
CA GLU A 163 -2.56 -14.21 -0.90
C GLU A 163 -2.08 -13.33 -2.07
N ALA A 164 -0.80 -13.43 -2.41
CA ALA A 164 -0.17 -12.63 -3.45
C ALA A 164 0.35 -13.51 -4.59
N HIS A 165 0.48 -12.90 -5.77
CA HIS A 165 1.30 -13.46 -6.85
C HIS A 165 2.79 -13.25 -6.50
N PRO A 166 3.68 -14.22 -6.75
CA PRO A 166 5.13 -14.02 -6.65
C PRO A 166 5.65 -12.92 -7.58
#